data_AF-A0A953EJG9-F1
#
_entry.id   AF-A0A953EJG9-F1
#
_cell.length_a   1.000
_cell.length_b   1.000
_cell.length_c   1.000
_cell.angle_alpha   90.00
_cell.angle_beta   90.00
_cell.angle_gamma   90.00
#
_symmetry.space_group_name_H-M   'P 1'
#
loop_
_entity.id
_entity.type
_entity.pdbx_description
1 polymer ?
#
loop_
_entity_poly.entity_id
_entity_poly.type
_entity_poly.pdbx_seq_one_letter_code
_entity_poly.pdbx_strand_id
1 'polypeptide(L)'
;MKRIFRYSLLSAAFAVILSAAGVSAFAQDACSDTASRDALEKTIRDNSTVKTKEGRKKTADAGKEFLEKYGACKDEAGNLIGADFVEWLKAKVPVYERAYEQMVKQEKIDGLTKQFFDGLKTNSWDAVYASGKELLAIDPEKFRPAEIVLGSIGYDAMTKKNLNTWNDDTLKYAKLSIADLEAGKTFEPLGFGDYSYKSKEDALGWLNYTIGYILSFDKKDKKQGVGYLYKAAQAKSATATIPDVYRSIGSYYIDEMNKRIEELQALVKAQDPNAPDDVKTAKVAEIKAKQGMVNGTAERALNAFAHAVALASKDPKNAAYTKAITETAKQIYGIRFGKPDGFDAYIATANGVAVPNPATAIEPVIDPDTSAETPAATPTGTKPAAATTTQKPGTAAKAGTEAAKSKGTRQ
;
A
#
# COMPACT_ATOMS: atom_id res chain seq x y z
N MET A 1 11.69 -25.85 14.20
CA MET A 1 11.06 -26.83 15.13
C MET A 1 9.78 -26.23 15.72
N LYS A 2 8.85 -27.04 16.24
CA LYS A 2 7.54 -26.57 16.77
C LYS A 2 7.56 -26.47 18.31
N ARG A 3 6.86 -25.45 18.84
CA ARG A 3 6.05 -25.35 20.09
C ARG A 3 6.27 -23.99 20.78
N ILE A 4 5.30 -23.08 20.64
CA ILE A 4 4.25 -22.77 21.64
C ILE A 4 4.83 -22.06 22.88
N PHE A 5 4.71 -20.73 22.89
CA PHE A 5 4.61 -19.96 24.13
C PHE A 5 3.21 -20.19 24.73
N ARG A 6 3.12 -20.33 26.06
CA ARG A 6 1.89 -20.18 26.84
C ARG A 6 2.11 -19.09 27.88
N TYR A 7 1.08 -18.29 28.12
CA TYR A 7 1.12 -17.17 29.06
C TYR A 7 1.38 -17.64 30.49
N SER A 8 2.47 -17.17 31.08
CA SER A 8 2.71 -17.24 32.52
C SER A 8 1.91 -16.14 33.23
N LEU A 9 0.66 -16.44 33.57
CA LEU A 9 -0.08 -15.64 34.56
C LEU A 9 0.61 -15.77 35.91
N LEU A 10 0.83 -14.66 36.62
CA LEU A 10 1.35 -14.69 37.99
C LEU A 10 0.26 -15.21 38.93
N SER A 11 0.30 -16.52 39.21
CA SER A 11 -0.36 -17.10 40.36
C SER A 11 0.37 -16.66 41.63
N ALA A 12 -0.10 -15.58 42.26
CA ALA A 12 0.36 -15.15 43.58
C ALA A 12 -0.11 -16.17 44.63
N ALA A 13 0.66 -17.24 44.80
CA ALA A 13 0.34 -18.34 45.71
C ALA A 13 0.51 -17.90 47.16
N PHE A 14 -0.60 -17.54 47.83
CA PHE A 14 -0.64 -17.52 49.29
C PHE A 14 -0.59 -18.96 49.80
N ALA A 15 0.53 -19.33 50.41
CA ALA A 15 0.75 -20.68 50.92
C ALA A 15 -0.07 -20.92 52.19
N VAL A 16 -1.09 -21.77 52.10
CA VAL A 16 -1.76 -22.37 53.27
C VAL A 16 -1.07 -23.70 53.58
N ILE A 17 -0.63 -23.86 54.83
CA ILE A 17 0.21 -24.99 55.24
C ILE A 17 -0.65 -26.26 55.39
N LEU A 18 -0.51 -27.18 54.43
CA LEU A 18 -1.00 -28.56 54.56
C LEU A 18 -0.12 -29.32 55.57
N SER A 19 -0.56 -29.36 56.82
CA SER A 19 -0.11 -30.33 57.80
C SER A 19 -1.18 -31.41 57.97
N ALA A 20 -0.82 -32.66 57.71
CA ALA A 20 -1.77 -33.77 57.71
C ALA A 20 -1.98 -34.33 59.12
N ALA A 21 -3.12 -34.00 59.73
CA ALA A 21 -3.67 -34.73 60.87
C ALA A 21 -5.10 -35.17 60.51
N GLY A 22 -5.41 -36.44 60.73
CA GLY A 22 -6.69 -37.02 60.35
C GLY A 22 -7.84 -36.51 61.23
N VAL A 23 -8.62 -35.57 60.72
CA VAL A 23 -9.95 -35.24 61.25
C VAL A 23 -10.95 -35.62 60.17
N SER A 24 -12.01 -36.33 60.54
CA SER A 24 -13.16 -36.57 59.67
C SER A 24 -13.82 -35.23 59.37
N ALA A 25 -13.56 -34.67 58.20
CA ALA A 25 -14.22 -33.47 57.71
C ALA A 25 -15.71 -33.79 57.50
N PHE A 26 -16.52 -33.51 58.52
CA PHE A 26 -17.95 -33.31 58.35
C PHE A 26 -18.12 -32.29 57.22
N ALA A 27 -18.94 -32.61 56.23
CA ALA A 27 -19.43 -31.59 55.31
C ALA A 27 -20.31 -30.65 56.15
N GLN A 28 -19.70 -29.57 56.67
CA GLN A 28 -20.46 -28.49 57.28
C GLN A 28 -21.45 -27.99 56.23
N ASP A 29 -22.72 -27.94 56.61
CA ASP A 29 -23.76 -27.41 55.72
C ASP A 29 -23.39 -25.98 55.33
N ALA A 30 -23.18 -25.73 54.04
CA ALA A 30 -22.84 -24.40 53.54
C ALA A 30 -23.93 -23.38 53.89
N CYS A 31 -25.18 -23.81 54.04
CA CYS A 31 -26.28 -22.95 54.47
C CYS A 31 -26.18 -22.50 55.94
N SER A 32 -25.35 -23.17 56.75
CA SER A 32 -25.02 -22.79 58.13
C SER A 32 -23.83 -21.83 58.25
N ASP A 33 -23.01 -21.65 57.21
CA ASP A 33 -21.89 -20.69 57.22
C ASP A 33 -22.37 -19.26 56.92
N THR A 34 -23.03 -18.67 57.91
CA THR A 34 -23.51 -17.28 57.87
C THR A 34 -22.36 -16.29 57.73
N ALA A 35 -21.19 -16.55 58.33
CA ALA A 35 -20.06 -15.64 58.33
C ALA A 35 -19.46 -15.46 56.92
N SER A 36 -19.21 -16.56 56.20
CA SER A 36 -18.71 -16.50 54.82
C SER A 36 -19.78 -15.97 53.85
N ARG A 37 -21.05 -16.33 54.03
CA ARG A 37 -22.18 -15.80 53.24
C ARG A 37 -22.27 -14.27 53.36
N ASP A 38 -22.27 -13.76 54.59
CA ASP A 38 -22.44 -12.33 54.87
C ASP A 38 -21.19 -11.53 54.43
N ALA A 39 -20.00 -12.14 54.46
CA ALA A 39 -18.77 -11.56 53.90
C ALA A 39 -18.81 -11.43 52.36
N LEU A 40 -19.34 -12.43 51.65
CA LEU A 40 -19.57 -12.32 50.20
C LEU A 40 -20.65 -11.27 49.90
N GLU A 41 -21.78 -11.28 50.62
CA GLU A 41 -22.83 -10.28 50.46
C GLU A 41 -22.30 -8.85 50.68
N LYS A 42 -21.50 -8.63 51.73
CA LYS A 42 -20.83 -7.35 51.96
C LYS A 42 -19.92 -6.98 50.78
N THR A 43 -19.10 -7.91 50.30
CA THR A 43 -18.20 -7.69 49.16
C THR A 43 -18.97 -7.29 47.90
N ILE A 44 -20.12 -7.93 47.64
CA ILE A 44 -21.03 -7.60 46.54
C ILE A 44 -21.60 -6.18 46.73
N ARG A 45 -22.16 -5.87 47.90
CA ARG A 45 -22.77 -4.56 48.20
C ARG A 45 -21.76 -3.40 48.12
N ASP A 46 -20.56 -3.59 48.67
CA ASP A 46 -19.47 -2.61 48.64
C ASP A 46 -19.02 -2.27 47.19
N ASN A 47 -19.06 -3.25 46.27
CA ASN A 47 -18.49 -3.12 44.92
C ASN A 47 -19.53 -2.97 43.80
N SER A 48 -20.82 -3.28 44.03
CA SER A 48 -21.86 -3.32 42.99
C SER A 48 -22.09 -1.99 42.27
N THR A 49 -21.85 -0.88 42.96
CA THR A 49 -21.93 0.49 42.45
C THR A 49 -20.61 0.97 41.82
N VAL A 50 -19.48 0.38 42.20
CA VAL A 50 -18.12 0.77 41.78
C VAL A 50 -17.90 0.43 40.31
N LYS A 51 -17.71 1.45 39.48
CA LYS A 51 -17.59 1.34 38.01
C LYS A 51 -16.15 1.07 37.51
N THR A 52 -15.26 0.56 38.35
CA THR A 52 -13.88 0.21 37.97
C THR A 52 -13.75 -1.25 37.55
N LYS A 53 -12.72 -1.57 36.76
CA LYS A 53 -12.38 -2.95 36.35
C LYS A 53 -12.31 -3.91 37.54
N GLU A 54 -11.67 -3.48 38.62
CA GLU A 54 -11.52 -4.26 39.85
C GLU A 54 -12.86 -4.43 40.60
N GLY A 55 -13.65 -3.36 40.76
CA GLY A 55 -14.97 -3.43 41.38
C GLY A 55 -15.94 -4.34 40.61
N ARG A 56 -15.89 -4.31 39.27
CA ARG A 56 -16.66 -5.24 38.42
C ARG A 56 -16.22 -6.68 38.62
N LYS A 57 -14.90 -6.95 38.65
CA LYS A 57 -14.39 -8.30 38.94
C LYS A 57 -14.82 -8.79 40.33
N LYS A 58 -14.58 -8.02 41.39
CA LYS A 58 -14.95 -8.39 42.78
C LYS A 58 -16.44 -8.70 42.92
N THR A 59 -17.31 -7.88 42.31
CA THR A 59 -18.76 -8.11 42.34
C THR A 59 -19.17 -9.38 41.57
N ALA A 60 -18.55 -9.63 40.41
CA ALA A 60 -18.84 -10.79 39.59
C ALA A 60 -18.34 -12.10 40.24
N ASP A 61 -17.11 -12.13 40.74
CA ASP A 61 -16.51 -13.29 41.39
C ASP A 61 -17.29 -13.66 42.67
N ALA A 62 -17.47 -12.71 43.59
CA ALA A 62 -18.19 -12.95 44.85
C ALA A 62 -19.67 -13.28 44.60
N GLY A 63 -20.29 -12.69 43.58
CA GLY A 63 -21.67 -12.99 43.18
C GLY A 63 -21.84 -14.40 42.60
N LYS A 64 -20.85 -14.92 41.85
CA LYS A 64 -20.83 -16.34 41.44
C LYS A 64 -20.71 -17.25 42.65
N GLU A 65 -19.71 -17.00 43.49
CA GLU A 65 -19.42 -17.84 44.65
C GLU A 65 -20.62 -17.87 45.63
N PHE A 66 -21.33 -16.75 45.79
CA PHE A 66 -22.57 -16.69 46.57
C PHE A 66 -23.68 -17.54 45.93
N LEU A 67 -23.89 -17.44 44.61
CA LEU A 67 -24.90 -18.22 43.90
C LEU A 67 -24.60 -19.72 43.90
N GLU A 68 -23.32 -20.10 43.84
CA GLU A 68 -22.85 -21.49 43.85
C GLU A 68 -22.97 -22.13 45.25
N LYS A 69 -22.53 -21.42 46.30
CA LYS A 69 -22.53 -21.95 47.68
C LYS A 69 -23.85 -21.77 48.42
N TYR A 70 -24.53 -20.64 48.22
CA TYR A 70 -25.68 -20.22 49.04
C TYR A 70 -26.96 -19.99 48.24
N GLY A 71 -26.90 -19.90 46.91
CA GLY A 71 -28.04 -19.55 46.03
C GLY A 71 -29.17 -20.59 45.94
N ALA A 72 -29.06 -21.70 46.67
CA ALA A 72 -30.07 -22.75 46.83
C ALA A 72 -30.46 -23.00 48.31
N CYS A 73 -29.88 -22.28 49.27
CA CYS A 73 -30.08 -22.48 50.70
C CYS A 73 -31.49 -22.11 51.17
N LYS A 74 -31.99 -22.86 52.15
CA LYS A 74 -33.37 -22.75 52.63
C LYS A 74 -33.48 -22.60 54.13
N ASP A 75 -34.54 -21.92 54.58
CA ASP A 75 -34.94 -21.86 55.98
C ASP A 75 -35.63 -23.16 56.44
N GLU A 76 -35.95 -23.26 57.73
CA GLU A 76 -36.65 -24.41 58.33
C GLU A 76 -38.05 -24.66 57.76
N ALA A 77 -38.66 -23.65 57.12
CA ALA A 77 -39.94 -23.75 56.43
C ALA A 77 -39.80 -24.08 54.92
N GLY A 78 -38.57 -24.23 54.42
CA GLY A 78 -38.26 -24.61 53.04
C GLY A 78 -38.22 -23.45 52.03
N ASN A 79 -38.29 -22.19 52.47
CA ASN A 79 -38.18 -21.01 51.62
C ASN A 79 -36.71 -20.68 51.32
N LEU A 80 -36.42 -20.08 50.16
CA LEU A 80 -35.04 -19.66 49.84
C LEU A 80 -34.58 -18.49 50.72
N ILE A 81 -33.44 -18.65 51.40
CA ILE A 81 -32.83 -17.61 52.22
C ILE A 81 -32.39 -16.46 51.30
N GLY A 82 -32.90 -15.25 51.54
CA GLY A 82 -32.54 -14.06 50.77
C GLY A 82 -32.96 -14.13 49.29
N ALA A 83 -34.12 -14.73 48.99
CA ALA A 83 -34.63 -14.96 47.63
C ALA A 83 -34.45 -13.76 46.68
N ASP A 84 -34.86 -12.55 47.09
CA ASP A 84 -34.71 -11.31 46.32
C ASP A 84 -33.25 -11.01 45.93
N PHE A 85 -32.31 -11.25 46.84
CA PHE A 85 -30.88 -11.04 46.59
C PHE A 85 -30.29 -12.13 45.68
N VAL A 86 -30.76 -13.37 45.82
CA VAL A 86 -30.41 -14.48 44.92
C VAL A 86 -30.95 -14.23 43.49
N GLU A 87 -32.17 -13.72 43.34
CA GLU A 87 -32.72 -13.33 42.03
C GLU A 87 -31.98 -12.13 41.44
N TRP A 88 -31.74 -11.09 42.25
CA TRP A 88 -30.93 -9.94 41.84
C TRP A 88 -29.54 -10.36 41.38
N LEU A 89 -28.88 -11.28 42.09
CA LEU A 89 -27.57 -11.81 41.70
C LEU A 89 -27.65 -12.57 40.36
N LYS A 90 -28.63 -13.46 40.18
CA LYS A 90 -28.85 -14.17 38.89
C LYS A 90 -29.02 -13.19 37.73
N ALA A 91 -29.68 -12.06 37.96
CA ALA A 91 -29.86 -11.00 36.96
C ALA A 91 -28.65 -10.07 36.76
N LYS A 92 -27.81 -9.83 37.79
CA LYS A 92 -26.72 -8.84 37.76
C LYS A 92 -25.33 -9.40 37.56
N VAL A 93 -25.01 -10.62 38.03
CA VAL A 93 -23.68 -11.23 37.85
C VAL A 93 -23.29 -11.28 36.36
N PRO A 94 -24.15 -11.75 35.42
CA PRO A 94 -23.84 -11.72 33.98
C PRO A 94 -23.74 -10.31 33.38
N VAL A 95 -24.14 -9.25 34.09
CA VAL A 95 -23.94 -7.85 33.67
C VAL A 95 -22.57 -7.35 34.14
N TYR A 96 -22.17 -7.70 35.37
CA TYR A 96 -20.85 -7.35 35.92
C TYR A 96 -19.71 -8.09 35.22
N GLU A 97 -19.91 -9.36 34.85
CA GLU A 97 -18.96 -10.13 34.01
C GLU A 97 -18.70 -9.44 32.67
N ARG A 98 -19.75 -9.22 31.86
CA ARG A 98 -19.62 -8.58 30.55
C ARG A 98 -19.01 -7.17 30.65
N ALA A 99 -19.32 -6.42 31.70
CA ALA A 99 -18.70 -5.12 31.94
C ALA A 99 -17.20 -5.23 32.28
N TYR A 100 -16.80 -6.24 33.05
CA TYR A 100 -15.37 -6.52 33.32
C TYR A 100 -14.63 -6.96 32.06
N GLU A 101 -15.20 -7.88 31.27
CA GLU A 101 -14.61 -8.35 30.01
C GLU A 101 -14.47 -7.22 28.98
N GLN A 102 -15.46 -6.33 28.87
CA GLN A 102 -15.38 -5.13 28.06
C GLN A 102 -14.26 -4.18 28.52
N MET A 103 -14.10 -3.99 29.83
CA MET A 103 -12.99 -3.18 30.38
C MET A 103 -11.62 -3.82 30.10
N VAL A 104 -11.49 -5.15 30.19
CA VAL A 104 -10.24 -5.87 29.83
C VAL A 104 -9.97 -5.78 28.32
N LYS A 105 -10.99 -5.91 27.46
CA LYS A 105 -10.84 -5.72 26.00
C LYS A 105 -10.38 -4.29 25.68
N GLN A 106 -10.98 -3.28 26.33
CA GLN A 106 -10.65 -1.88 26.09
C GLN A 106 -9.24 -1.53 26.60
N GLU A 107 -8.85 -1.99 27.79
CA GLU A 107 -7.49 -1.82 28.32
C GLU A 107 -6.41 -2.40 27.39
N LYS A 108 -6.66 -3.58 26.79
CA LYS A 108 -5.78 -4.14 25.76
C LYS A 108 -5.75 -3.26 24.50
N ILE A 109 -6.91 -2.79 24.03
CA ILE A 109 -7.00 -1.88 22.88
C ILE A 109 -6.20 -0.60 23.13
N ASP A 110 -6.33 0.00 24.31
CA ASP A 110 -5.64 1.26 24.66
C ASP A 110 -4.13 1.08 24.69
N GLY A 111 -3.64 -0.02 25.28
CA GLY A 111 -2.22 -0.38 25.29
C GLY A 111 -1.65 -0.59 23.89
N LEU A 112 -2.33 -1.36 23.04
CA LEU A 112 -1.93 -1.58 21.65
C LEU A 112 -1.98 -0.29 20.82
N THR A 113 -3.00 0.53 21.01
CA THR A 113 -3.17 1.83 20.34
C THR A 113 -2.03 2.79 20.71
N LYS A 114 -1.67 2.85 22.00
CA LYS A 114 -0.50 3.60 22.47
C LYS A 114 0.79 3.09 21.83
N GLN A 115 1.03 1.78 21.84
CA GLN A 115 2.20 1.17 21.21
C GLN A 115 2.28 1.48 19.70
N PHE A 116 1.13 1.46 19.00
CA PHE A 116 1.05 1.80 17.57
C PHE A 116 1.48 3.26 17.31
N PHE A 117 0.84 4.23 17.98
CA PHE A 117 1.11 5.65 17.74
C PHE A 117 2.47 6.12 18.26
N ASP A 118 2.97 5.57 19.37
CA ASP A 118 4.32 5.87 19.84
C ASP A 118 5.39 5.18 18.98
N GLY A 119 5.09 3.99 18.43
CA GLY A 119 5.91 3.33 17.42
C GLY A 119 6.07 4.18 16.15
N LEU A 120 4.97 4.77 15.65
CA LEU A 120 5.02 5.68 14.50
C LEU A 120 5.91 6.90 14.77
N LYS A 121 5.71 7.60 15.90
CA LYS A 121 6.53 8.77 16.28
C LYS A 121 8.03 8.46 16.40
N THR A 122 8.37 7.23 16.78
CA THR A 122 9.75 6.80 17.03
C THR A 122 10.37 6.05 15.86
N ASN A 123 9.64 5.82 14.76
CA ASN A 123 10.03 4.94 13.65
C ASN A 123 10.32 3.48 14.10
N SER A 124 9.69 3.04 15.19
CA SER A 124 9.83 1.67 15.73
C SER A 124 8.87 0.73 15.00
N TRP A 125 9.23 0.36 13.77
CA TRP A 125 8.34 -0.38 12.86
C TRP A 125 7.93 -1.75 13.40
N ASP A 126 8.77 -2.45 14.16
CA ASP A 126 8.37 -3.69 14.84
C ASP A 126 7.22 -3.47 15.82
N ALA A 127 7.24 -2.36 16.58
CA ALA A 127 6.17 -2.02 17.50
C ALA A 127 4.86 -1.72 16.75
N VAL A 128 4.94 -1.00 15.62
CA VAL A 128 3.79 -0.64 14.75
C VAL A 128 3.20 -1.87 14.08
N TYR A 129 4.02 -2.75 13.49
CA TYR A 129 3.54 -4.00 12.89
C TYR A 129 2.96 -4.95 13.95
N ALA A 130 3.59 -5.10 15.11
CA ALA A 130 3.07 -5.96 16.18
C ALA A 130 1.69 -5.49 16.66
N SER A 131 1.56 -4.23 17.08
CA SER A 131 0.29 -3.75 17.62
C SER A 131 -0.79 -3.52 16.56
N GLY A 132 -0.43 -3.04 15.36
CA GLY A 132 -1.36 -2.88 14.24
C GLY A 132 -2.01 -4.20 13.81
N LYS A 133 -1.22 -5.29 13.77
CA LYS A 133 -1.73 -6.64 13.48
C LYS A 133 -2.70 -7.14 14.56
N GLU A 134 -2.45 -6.86 15.84
CA GLU A 134 -3.39 -7.23 16.91
C GLU A 134 -4.65 -6.35 16.94
N LEU A 135 -4.55 -5.05 16.68
CA LEU A 135 -5.70 -4.14 16.58
C LEU A 135 -6.66 -4.60 15.47
N LEU A 136 -6.14 -4.86 14.27
CA LEU A 136 -6.92 -5.40 13.15
C LEU A 136 -7.55 -6.77 13.45
N ALA A 137 -6.94 -7.59 14.31
CA ALA A 137 -7.50 -8.87 14.73
C ALA A 137 -8.59 -8.74 15.83
N ILE A 138 -8.62 -7.63 16.57
CA ILE A 138 -9.55 -7.35 17.67
C ILE A 138 -10.84 -6.68 17.17
N ASP A 139 -10.71 -5.81 16.17
CA ASP A 139 -11.80 -5.06 15.52
C ASP A 139 -11.35 -4.55 14.13
N PRO A 140 -11.50 -5.34 13.05
CA PRO A 140 -11.00 -5.00 11.72
C PRO A 140 -11.78 -3.86 11.04
N GLU A 141 -12.92 -3.45 11.57
CA GLU A 141 -13.68 -2.31 11.06
C GLU A 141 -13.19 -1.02 11.70
N LYS A 142 -13.12 -0.98 13.04
CA LYS A 142 -12.61 0.18 13.80
C LYS A 142 -11.15 0.50 13.50
N PHE A 143 -10.32 -0.52 13.25
CA PHE A 143 -8.88 -0.34 13.07
C PHE A 143 -8.40 -0.44 11.62
N ARG A 144 -9.30 -0.52 10.62
CA ARG A 144 -8.92 -0.55 9.19
C ARG A 144 -7.95 0.56 8.75
N PRO A 145 -7.98 1.80 9.27
CA PRO A 145 -6.97 2.82 8.97
C PRO A 145 -5.51 2.39 9.27
N ALA A 146 -5.28 1.49 10.23
CA ALA A 146 -3.95 0.96 10.50
C ALA A 146 -3.43 0.06 9.35
N GLU A 147 -4.33 -0.56 8.58
CA GLU A 147 -4.01 -1.42 7.44
C GLU A 147 -3.24 -0.65 6.35
N ILE A 148 -3.72 0.56 6.01
CA ILE A 148 -3.06 1.50 5.09
C ILE A 148 -1.65 1.83 5.57
N VAL A 149 -1.49 2.12 6.87
CA VAL A 149 -0.19 2.44 7.47
C VAL A 149 0.77 1.25 7.38
N LEU A 150 0.31 0.04 7.73
CA LEU A 150 1.09 -1.19 7.56
C LEU A 150 1.45 -1.46 6.09
N GLY A 151 0.63 -1.00 5.14
CA GLY A 151 0.89 -1.04 3.70
C GLY A 151 1.90 -0.01 3.19
N SER A 152 2.24 1.02 3.96
CA SER A 152 3.14 2.10 3.50
C SER A 152 4.52 2.13 4.18
N ILE A 153 4.64 1.81 5.47
CA ILE A 153 5.88 2.07 6.24
C ILE A 153 7.13 1.30 5.76
N GLY A 154 6.98 0.17 5.08
CA GLY A 154 8.12 -0.58 4.52
C GLY A 154 8.85 0.16 3.39
N TYR A 155 8.15 0.95 2.57
CA TYR A 155 8.80 1.81 1.57
C TYR A 155 9.73 2.83 2.23
N ASP A 156 9.30 3.40 3.35
CA ASP A 156 10.09 4.36 4.12
C ASP A 156 11.28 3.68 4.82
N ALA A 157 11.07 2.52 5.42
CA ALA A 157 12.16 1.72 6.00
C ALA A 157 13.22 1.37 4.95
N MET A 158 12.79 0.97 3.75
CA MET A 158 13.68 0.65 2.64
C MET A 158 14.42 1.88 2.12
N THR A 159 13.70 2.95 1.75
CA THR A 159 14.30 4.11 1.07
C THR A 159 15.03 5.09 1.99
N LYS A 160 14.61 5.23 3.26
CA LYS A 160 15.20 6.17 4.23
C LYS A 160 16.20 5.51 5.19
N LYS A 161 16.20 4.18 5.33
CA LYS A 161 17.08 3.43 6.27
C LYS A 161 17.78 2.20 5.66
N ASN A 162 17.51 1.84 4.40
CA ASN A 162 18.01 0.61 3.77
C ASN A 162 17.62 -0.68 4.53
N LEU A 163 16.41 -0.70 5.11
CA LEU A 163 15.86 -1.84 5.85
C LEU A 163 14.67 -2.45 5.11
N ASN A 164 14.79 -3.72 4.70
CA ASN A 164 13.75 -4.48 4.00
C ASN A 164 12.98 -5.47 4.89
N THR A 165 13.30 -5.55 6.19
CA THR A 165 12.78 -6.53 7.17
C THR A 165 11.26 -6.73 7.13
N TRP A 166 10.50 -5.65 6.91
CA TRP A 166 9.04 -5.66 6.99
C TRP A 166 8.33 -5.77 5.64
N ASN A 167 9.08 -5.77 4.52
CA ASN A 167 8.54 -5.63 3.17
C ASN A 167 7.48 -6.68 2.80
N ASP A 168 7.52 -7.88 3.39
CA ASP A 168 6.51 -8.93 3.13
C ASP A 168 5.16 -8.64 3.80
N ASP A 169 5.17 -8.11 5.04
CA ASP A 169 3.95 -7.58 5.66
C ASP A 169 3.51 -6.30 4.93
N THR A 170 4.43 -5.42 4.50
CA THR A 170 4.10 -4.23 3.70
C THR A 170 3.38 -4.60 2.40
N LEU A 171 3.93 -5.54 1.61
CA LEU A 171 3.31 -6.02 0.38
C LEU A 171 1.95 -6.66 0.61
N LYS A 172 1.78 -7.41 1.70
CA LYS A 172 0.51 -8.01 2.11
C LYS A 172 -0.53 -6.94 2.43
N TYR A 173 -0.21 -5.99 3.31
CA TYR A 173 -1.16 -4.97 3.76
C TYR A 173 -1.46 -3.94 2.67
N ALA A 174 -0.49 -3.56 1.84
CA ALA A 174 -0.74 -2.68 0.69
C ALA A 174 -1.69 -3.31 -0.34
N LYS A 175 -1.53 -4.62 -0.63
CA LYS A 175 -2.43 -5.35 -1.53
C LYS A 175 -3.84 -5.49 -0.94
N LEU A 176 -3.94 -5.71 0.38
CA LEU A 176 -5.22 -5.76 1.08
C LEU A 176 -5.93 -4.39 1.04
N SER A 177 -5.24 -3.30 1.37
CA SER A 177 -5.83 -1.96 1.35
C SER A 177 -6.20 -1.48 -0.05
N ILE A 178 -5.44 -1.86 -1.10
CA ILE A 178 -5.88 -1.63 -2.49
C ILE A 178 -7.21 -2.36 -2.75
N ALA A 179 -7.32 -3.65 -2.40
CA ALA A 179 -8.53 -4.42 -2.63
C ALA A 179 -9.73 -3.89 -1.81
N ASP A 180 -9.52 -3.51 -0.56
CA ASP A 180 -10.55 -2.96 0.33
C ASP A 180 -11.01 -1.55 -0.11
N LEU A 181 -10.09 -0.71 -0.58
CA LEU A 181 -10.41 0.59 -1.20
C LEU A 181 -11.13 0.40 -2.54
N GLU A 182 -10.64 -0.48 -3.42
CA GLU A 182 -11.27 -0.80 -4.72
C GLU A 182 -12.71 -1.33 -4.50
N ALA A 183 -12.92 -2.22 -3.52
CA ALA A 183 -14.23 -2.72 -3.09
C ALA A 183 -15.12 -1.70 -2.34
N GLY A 184 -14.64 -0.48 -2.10
CA GLY A 184 -15.44 0.61 -1.53
C GLY A 184 -15.66 0.55 -0.01
N LYS A 185 -14.81 -0.18 0.73
CA LYS A 185 -14.88 -0.17 2.20
C LYS A 185 -14.42 1.17 2.78
N THR A 186 -15.03 1.55 3.89
CA THR A 186 -14.73 2.79 4.61
C THR A 186 -13.41 2.69 5.38
N PHE A 187 -12.60 3.76 5.32
CA PHE A 187 -11.40 3.99 6.11
C PHE A 187 -11.49 5.41 6.67
N GLU A 188 -11.83 5.55 7.96
CA GLU A 188 -11.97 6.85 8.62
C GLU A 188 -11.03 6.91 9.83
N PRO A 189 -9.89 7.63 9.76
CA PRO A 189 -9.32 8.33 8.60
C PRO A 189 -8.70 7.40 7.52
N LEU A 190 -8.32 7.96 6.37
CA LEU A 190 -7.56 7.28 5.30
C LEU A 190 -6.08 7.07 5.67
N GLY A 191 -5.81 6.33 6.74
CA GLY A 191 -4.48 6.13 7.31
C GLY A 191 -4.15 7.12 8.45
N PHE A 192 -2.92 7.08 8.97
CA PHE A 192 -2.53 7.88 10.15
C PHE A 192 -1.16 8.56 10.00
N GLY A 193 -1.04 9.77 10.57
CA GLY A 193 0.20 10.54 10.58
C GLY A 193 0.70 10.86 9.17
N ASP A 194 2.00 10.70 8.94
CA ASP A 194 2.63 10.86 7.63
C ASP A 194 2.14 9.86 6.56
N TYR A 195 1.39 8.83 6.99
CA TYR A 195 0.76 7.80 6.16
C TYR A 195 -0.77 7.98 6.07
N SER A 196 -1.25 9.22 6.22
CA SER A 196 -2.64 9.63 5.98
C SER A 196 -2.79 10.26 4.60
N TYR A 197 -3.74 9.79 3.82
CA TYR A 197 -3.95 10.20 2.42
C TYR A 197 -5.17 11.12 2.23
N LYS A 198 -5.15 11.94 1.18
CA LYS A 198 -6.18 12.98 0.96
C LYS A 198 -7.45 12.48 0.26
N SER A 199 -7.34 11.37 -0.46
CA SER A 199 -8.47 10.69 -1.11
C SER A 199 -8.15 9.21 -1.37
N LYS A 200 -9.14 8.45 -1.84
CA LYS A 200 -8.96 7.08 -2.32
C LYS A 200 -7.91 6.99 -3.44
N GLU A 201 -7.92 7.94 -4.38
CA GLU A 201 -6.97 7.99 -5.51
C GLU A 201 -5.54 8.28 -5.04
N ASP A 202 -5.40 9.11 -4.01
CA ASP A 202 -4.11 9.42 -3.39
C ASP A 202 -3.54 8.19 -2.67
N ALA A 203 -4.36 7.53 -1.83
CA ALA A 203 -3.99 6.28 -1.17
C ALA A 203 -3.64 5.18 -2.18
N LEU A 204 -4.46 4.99 -3.22
CA LEU A 204 -4.19 4.02 -4.28
C LEU A 204 -2.88 4.35 -5.02
N GLY A 205 -2.59 5.62 -5.30
CA GLY A 205 -1.31 6.03 -5.90
C GLY A 205 -0.10 5.58 -5.06
N TRP A 206 -0.07 5.95 -3.78
CA TRP A 206 1.02 5.62 -2.87
C TRP A 206 1.16 4.14 -2.53
N LEU A 207 0.06 3.41 -2.38
CA LEU A 207 0.09 1.96 -2.16
C LEU A 207 0.59 1.20 -3.40
N ASN A 208 0.17 1.62 -4.60
CA ASN A 208 0.69 1.05 -5.85
C ASN A 208 2.19 1.40 -6.03
N TYR A 209 2.62 2.62 -5.71
CA TYR A 209 4.04 2.98 -5.78
C TYR A 209 4.88 2.14 -4.80
N THR A 210 4.42 1.99 -3.55
CA THR A 210 5.06 1.17 -2.51
C THR A 210 5.26 -0.27 -2.96
N ILE A 211 4.20 -0.93 -3.47
CA ILE A 211 4.29 -2.30 -4.00
C ILE A 211 5.24 -2.36 -5.20
N GLY A 212 5.10 -1.43 -6.15
CA GLY A 212 5.90 -1.39 -7.37
C GLY A 212 7.40 -1.23 -7.10
N TYR A 213 7.77 -0.39 -6.13
CA TYR A 213 9.14 -0.16 -5.69
C TYR A 213 9.73 -1.37 -4.97
N ILE A 214 9.02 -1.91 -3.96
CA ILE A 214 9.48 -3.08 -3.18
C ILE A 214 9.65 -4.31 -4.10
N LEU A 215 8.70 -4.59 -4.99
CA LEU A 215 8.83 -5.69 -5.94
C LEU A 215 10.05 -5.51 -6.86
N SER A 216 10.25 -4.30 -7.39
CA SER A 216 11.35 -4.01 -8.33
C SER A 216 12.74 -4.07 -7.69
N PHE A 217 12.90 -3.55 -6.47
CA PHE A 217 14.23 -3.31 -5.88
C PHE A 217 14.60 -4.22 -4.71
N ASP A 218 13.64 -4.72 -3.93
CA ASP A 218 13.89 -5.73 -2.89
C ASP A 218 13.72 -7.13 -3.48
N LYS A 219 12.51 -7.46 -3.93
CA LYS A 219 12.16 -8.82 -4.42
C LYS A 219 12.72 -9.14 -5.82
N LYS A 220 13.31 -8.16 -6.51
CA LYS A 220 13.86 -8.22 -7.87
C LYS A 220 12.85 -8.63 -8.96
N ASP A 221 11.56 -8.67 -8.64
CA ASP A 221 10.48 -8.90 -9.61
C ASP A 221 10.00 -7.57 -10.19
N LYS A 222 10.82 -6.99 -11.06
CA LYS A 222 10.44 -5.80 -11.85
C LYS A 222 9.24 -6.09 -12.76
N LYS A 223 8.97 -7.35 -13.14
CA LYS A 223 7.89 -7.73 -14.06
C LYS A 223 6.51 -7.61 -13.41
N GLN A 224 6.37 -8.00 -12.14
CA GLN A 224 5.20 -7.64 -11.35
C GLN A 224 5.25 -6.16 -10.94
N GLY A 225 6.41 -5.66 -10.52
CA GLY A 225 6.59 -4.29 -10.02
C GLY A 225 6.15 -3.20 -11.01
N VAL A 226 6.49 -3.33 -12.29
CA VAL A 226 6.20 -2.33 -13.33
C VAL A 226 4.70 -2.09 -13.53
N GLY A 227 3.84 -3.10 -13.33
CA GLY A 227 2.38 -2.95 -13.42
C GLY A 227 1.82 -2.06 -12.30
N TYR A 228 2.35 -2.19 -11.08
CA TYR A 228 2.01 -1.33 -9.96
C TYR A 228 2.60 0.08 -10.12
N LEU A 229 3.85 0.21 -10.59
CA LEU A 229 4.45 1.51 -10.93
C LEU A 229 3.65 2.26 -12.01
N TYR A 230 3.15 1.56 -13.02
CA TYR A 230 2.28 2.13 -14.03
C TYR A 230 0.95 2.64 -13.44
N LYS A 231 0.27 1.85 -12.58
CA LYS A 231 -0.90 2.31 -11.82
C LYS A 231 -0.60 3.58 -11.02
N ALA A 232 0.57 3.67 -10.37
CA ALA A 232 0.99 4.83 -9.60
C ALA A 232 1.29 6.07 -10.48
N ALA A 233 1.78 5.88 -11.71
CA ALA A 233 1.98 6.96 -12.69
C ALA A 233 0.66 7.51 -13.25
N GLN A 234 -0.38 6.67 -13.34
CA GLN A 234 -1.73 7.06 -13.82
C GLN A 234 -2.67 7.56 -12.70
N ALA A 235 -2.27 7.48 -11.43
CA ALA A 235 -3.09 7.87 -10.29
C ALA A 235 -3.27 9.40 -10.19
N LYS A 236 -4.42 9.86 -9.68
CA LYS A 236 -4.66 11.28 -9.33
C LYS A 236 -4.00 11.61 -7.98
N SER A 237 -2.70 11.37 -7.89
CA SER A 237 -1.87 11.46 -6.67
C SER A 237 -0.55 12.18 -6.99
N ALA A 238 0.17 12.60 -5.94
CA ALA A 238 1.55 13.06 -6.06
C ALA A 238 2.48 12.00 -6.70
N THR A 239 2.15 10.71 -6.66
CA THR A 239 2.96 9.66 -7.30
C THR A 239 3.12 9.85 -8.82
N ALA A 240 2.14 10.45 -9.49
CA ALA A 240 2.22 10.75 -10.93
C ALA A 240 3.28 11.80 -11.29
N THR A 241 3.83 12.54 -10.31
CA THR A 241 4.92 13.51 -10.51
C THR A 241 6.25 13.10 -9.87
N ILE A 242 6.34 11.92 -9.23
CA ILE A 242 7.60 11.40 -8.67
C ILE A 242 8.49 10.90 -9.83
N PRO A 243 9.70 11.47 -10.05
CA PRO A 243 10.58 11.05 -11.15
C PRO A 243 10.99 9.58 -11.08
N ASP A 244 11.09 9.04 -9.86
CA ASP A 244 11.56 7.68 -9.62
C ASP A 244 10.58 6.59 -10.08
N VAL A 245 9.27 6.88 -10.10
CA VAL A 245 8.25 5.97 -10.68
C VAL A 245 8.60 5.69 -12.13
N TYR A 246 8.88 6.73 -12.90
CA TYR A 246 9.21 6.66 -14.33
C TYR A 246 10.60 6.07 -14.57
N ARG A 247 11.62 6.44 -13.77
CA ARG A 247 12.94 5.80 -13.80
C ARG A 247 12.83 4.29 -13.56
N SER A 248 11.98 3.88 -12.63
CA SER A 248 11.78 2.48 -12.26
C SER A 248 11.05 1.68 -13.35
N ILE A 249 10.07 2.29 -14.03
CA ILE A 249 9.47 1.73 -15.26
C ILE A 249 10.52 1.59 -16.37
N GLY A 250 11.34 2.61 -16.60
CA GLY A 250 12.46 2.55 -17.55
C GLY A 250 13.47 1.44 -17.21
N SER A 251 13.75 1.23 -15.92
CA SER A 251 14.65 0.18 -15.43
C SER A 251 14.10 -1.24 -15.60
N TYR A 252 12.80 -1.43 -15.75
CA TYR A 252 12.25 -2.72 -16.22
C TYR A 252 12.54 -2.93 -17.71
N TYR A 253 12.31 -1.92 -18.55
CA TYR A 253 12.56 -2.03 -19.98
C TYR A 253 14.06 -2.14 -20.33
N ILE A 254 14.98 -1.61 -19.51
CA ILE A 254 16.43 -1.89 -19.65
C ILE A 254 16.72 -3.40 -19.50
N ASP A 255 16.16 -4.07 -18.47
CA ASP A 255 16.40 -5.50 -18.26
C ASP A 255 15.82 -6.35 -19.41
N GLU A 256 14.65 -5.99 -19.92
CA GLU A 256 14.04 -6.64 -21.09
C GLU A 256 14.84 -6.37 -22.38
N MET A 257 15.38 -5.16 -22.54
CA MET A 257 16.23 -4.79 -23.68
C MET A 257 17.54 -5.61 -23.68
N ASN A 258 18.19 -5.74 -22.52
CA ASN A 258 19.44 -6.48 -22.38
C ASN A 258 19.27 -7.97 -22.75
N LYS A 259 18.19 -8.62 -22.29
CA LYS A 259 17.84 -10.00 -22.69
C LYS A 259 17.69 -10.13 -24.21
N ARG A 260 17.01 -9.17 -24.86
CA ARG A 260 16.85 -9.15 -26.32
C ARG A 260 18.16 -8.90 -27.08
N ILE A 261 19.09 -8.14 -26.49
CA ILE A 261 20.45 -7.96 -27.01
C ILE A 261 21.26 -9.26 -26.89
N GLU A 262 21.13 -10.01 -25.79
CA GLU A 262 21.74 -11.34 -25.64
C GLU A 262 21.18 -12.35 -26.67
N GLU A 263 19.85 -12.39 -26.85
CA GLU A 263 19.19 -13.17 -27.90
C GLU A 263 19.68 -12.79 -29.31
N LEU A 264 19.81 -11.48 -29.60
CA LEU A 264 20.31 -10.97 -30.88
C LEU A 264 21.76 -11.38 -31.12
N GLN A 265 22.63 -11.22 -30.11
CA GLN A 265 24.03 -11.62 -30.21
C GLN A 265 24.18 -13.13 -30.41
N ALA A 266 23.31 -13.95 -29.82
CA ALA A 266 23.28 -15.39 -30.06
C ALA A 266 22.88 -15.72 -31.51
N LEU A 267 21.88 -15.03 -32.08
CA LEU A 267 21.48 -15.20 -33.48
C LEU A 267 22.58 -14.79 -34.47
N VAL A 268 23.28 -13.67 -34.22
CA VAL A 268 24.41 -13.23 -35.05
C VAL A 268 25.58 -14.22 -34.96
N LYS A 269 25.91 -14.74 -33.77
CA LYS A 269 26.95 -15.77 -33.58
C LYS A 269 26.59 -17.12 -34.20
N ALA A 270 25.32 -17.37 -34.48
CA ALA A 270 24.81 -18.61 -35.10
C ALA A 270 24.73 -18.54 -36.63
N GLN A 271 25.25 -17.49 -37.28
CA GLN A 271 25.35 -17.42 -38.74
C GLN A 271 26.53 -18.26 -39.25
N ASP A 272 26.24 -19.27 -40.07
CA ASP A 272 27.26 -20.01 -40.82
C ASP A 272 27.47 -19.36 -42.21
N PRO A 273 28.68 -18.87 -42.54
CA PRO A 273 28.96 -18.31 -43.86
C PRO A 273 28.90 -19.35 -45.00
N ASN A 274 28.96 -20.65 -44.68
CA ASN A 274 28.91 -21.75 -45.65
C ASN A 274 27.49 -22.28 -45.90
N ALA A 275 26.48 -21.81 -45.15
CA ALA A 275 25.09 -22.24 -45.30
C ALA A 275 24.52 -21.90 -46.69
N PRO A 276 23.48 -22.62 -47.16
CA PRO A 276 22.72 -22.23 -48.34
C PRO A 276 22.16 -20.80 -48.25
N ASP A 277 22.02 -20.13 -49.40
CA ASP A 277 21.69 -18.69 -49.42
C ASP A 277 20.26 -18.40 -48.95
N ASP A 278 19.32 -19.32 -49.12
CA ASP A 278 17.97 -19.25 -48.52
C ASP A 278 18.04 -19.29 -46.98
N VAL A 279 18.90 -20.13 -46.42
CA VAL A 279 19.14 -20.21 -44.97
C VAL A 279 19.81 -18.93 -44.45
N LYS A 280 20.76 -18.36 -45.19
CA LYS A 280 21.35 -17.05 -44.87
C LYS A 280 20.31 -15.94 -44.89
N THR A 281 19.48 -15.86 -45.93
CA THR A 281 18.40 -14.86 -46.05
C THR A 281 17.40 -14.98 -44.91
N ALA A 282 16.97 -16.21 -44.55
CA ALA A 282 16.10 -16.46 -43.42
C ALA A 282 16.72 -15.99 -42.09
N LYS A 283 18.02 -16.26 -41.87
CA LYS A 283 18.74 -15.79 -40.66
C LYS A 283 18.91 -14.27 -40.61
N VAL A 284 19.14 -13.59 -41.73
CA VAL A 284 19.17 -12.12 -41.79
C VAL A 284 17.80 -11.52 -41.47
N ALA A 285 16.71 -12.13 -41.94
CA ALA A 285 15.35 -11.71 -41.61
C ALA A 285 15.04 -11.90 -40.10
N GLU A 286 15.44 -13.04 -39.52
CA GLU A 286 15.31 -13.30 -38.08
C GLU A 286 16.10 -12.31 -37.21
N ILE A 287 17.32 -11.98 -37.62
CA ILE A 287 18.18 -10.96 -36.98
C ILE A 287 17.54 -9.57 -37.07
N LYS A 288 17.00 -9.17 -38.24
CA LYS A 288 16.25 -7.89 -38.39
C LYS A 288 15.02 -7.85 -37.50
N ALA A 289 14.23 -8.92 -37.43
CA ALA A 289 13.07 -9.00 -36.55
C ALA A 289 13.47 -8.88 -35.07
N LYS A 290 14.58 -9.52 -34.66
CA LYS A 290 15.10 -9.40 -33.29
C LYS A 290 15.63 -7.99 -32.98
N GLN A 291 16.35 -7.35 -33.91
CA GLN A 291 16.76 -5.94 -33.78
C GLN A 291 15.54 -5.02 -33.64
N GLY A 292 14.47 -5.25 -34.41
CA GLY A 292 13.21 -4.51 -34.26
C GLY A 292 12.62 -4.60 -32.84
N MET A 293 12.69 -5.78 -32.22
CA MET A 293 12.27 -5.97 -30.82
C MET A 293 13.22 -5.31 -29.80
N VAL A 294 14.53 -5.24 -30.07
CA VAL A 294 15.47 -4.43 -29.27
C VAL A 294 15.10 -2.95 -29.37
N ASN A 295 14.94 -2.43 -30.60
CA ASN A 295 14.57 -1.05 -30.88
C ASN A 295 13.28 -0.64 -30.15
N GLY A 296 12.18 -1.38 -30.33
CA GLY A 296 10.91 -1.08 -29.65
C GLY A 296 10.96 -1.16 -28.13
N THR A 297 11.84 -1.99 -27.57
CA THR A 297 12.07 -2.04 -26.11
C THR A 297 12.89 -0.83 -25.63
N ALA A 298 13.89 -0.42 -26.41
CA ALA A 298 14.70 0.77 -26.14
C ALA A 298 13.84 2.05 -26.19
N GLU A 299 12.91 2.17 -27.13
CA GLU A 299 11.98 3.31 -27.21
C GLU A 299 11.01 3.37 -26.02
N ARG A 300 10.48 2.22 -25.55
CA ARG A 300 9.70 2.18 -24.30
C ARG A 300 10.54 2.60 -23.07
N ALA A 301 11.81 2.22 -23.01
CA ALA A 301 12.71 2.67 -21.96
C ALA A 301 12.95 4.19 -22.05
N LEU A 302 13.29 4.70 -23.23
CA LEU A 302 13.52 6.14 -23.48
C LEU A 302 12.30 7.00 -23.13
N ASN A 303 11.10 6.57 -23.49
CA ASN A 303 9.86 7.26 -23.14
C ASN A 303 9.68 7.40 -21.62
N ALA A 304 9.90 6.32 -20.86
CA ALA A 304 9.85 6.36 -19.40
C ALA A 304 10.97 7.25 -18.80
N PHE A 305 12.20 7.16 -19.33
CA PHE A 305 13.30 8.04 -18.90
C PHE A 305 13.06 9.52 -19.26
N ALA A 306 12.38 9.83 -20.36
CA ALA A 306 12.04 11.19 -20.75
C ALA A 306 11.12 11.87 -19.71
N HIS A 307 10.10 11.15 -19.22
CA HIS A 307 9.26 11.61 -18.11
C HIS A 307 10.06 11.78 -16.81
N ALA A 308 10.95 10.83 -16.51
CA ALA A 308 11.81 10.93 -15.33
C ALA A 308 12.72 12.17 -15.38
N VAL A 309 13.35 12.46 -16.52
CA VAL A 309 14.18 13.66 -16.75
C VAL A 309 13.36 14.94 -16.65
N ALA A 310 12.19 15.00 -17.30
CA ALA A 310 11.33 16.18 -17.31
C ALA A 310 10.71 16.48 -15.94
N LEU A 311 10.48 15.47 -15.09
CA LEU A 311 10.05 15.65 -13.71
C LEU A 311 11.20 16.02 -12.78
N ALA A 312 12.35 15.32 -12.87
CA ALA A 312 13.50 15.57 -12.01
C ALA A 312 14.08 16.98 -12.20
N SER A 313 14.11 17.48 -13.45
CA SER A 313 14.57 18.83 -13.82
C SER A 313 13.78 19.98 -13.18
N LYS A 314 12.62 19.73 -12.55
CA LYS A 314 11.78 20.76 -11.92
C LYS A 314 12.28 21.21 -10.55
N ASP A 315 13.11 20.42 -9.87
CA ASP A 315 13.75 20.81 -8.60
C ASP A 315 15.28 20.87 -8.78
N PRO A 316 15.93 22.04 -8.65
CA PRO A 316 17.38 22.18 -8.73
C PRO A 316 18.16 21.26 -7.77
N LYS A 317 17.56 20.84 -6.64
CA LYS A 317 18.19 19.88 -5.70
C LYS A 317 18.46 18.52 -6.35
N ASN A 318 17.67 18.15 -7.37
CA ASN A 318 17.82 16.89 -8.08
C ASN A 318 18.94 16.92 -9.14
N ALA A 319 19.66 18.03 -9.36
CA ALA A 319 20.59 18.19 -10.49
C ALA A 319 21.54 16.98 -10.74
N ALA A 320 22.11 16.39 -9.68
CA ALA A 320 22.95 15.19 -9.79
C ALA A 320 22.18 13.92 -10.20
N TYR A 321 20.96 13.74 -9.67
CA TYR A 321 20.06 12.65 -10.04
C TYR A 321 19.55 12.82 -11.48
N THR A 322 19.09 14.02 -11.84
CA THR A 322 18.69 14.43 -13.20
C THR A 322 19.80 14.13 -14.21
N LYS A 323 21.06 14.47 -13.88
CA LYS A 323 22.21 14.12 -14.71
C LYS A 323 22.33 12.60 -14.90
N ALA A 324 22.33 11.82 -13.82
CA ALA A 324 22.50 10.36 -13.91
C ALA A 324 21.42 9.65 -14.74
N ILE A 325 20.14 10.06 -14.59
CA ILE A 325 19.05 9.50 -15.42
C ILE A 325 19.10 9.99 -16.87
N THR A 326 19.65 11.19 -17.13
CA THR A 326 19.89 11.71 -18.49
C THR A 326 21.03 10.96 -19.18
N GLU A 327 22.11 10.66 -18.46
CA GLU A 327 23.23 9.85 -18.97
C GLU A 327 22.79 8.40 -19.26
N THR A 328 21.93 7.83 -18.42
CA THR A 328 21.28 6.54 -18.68
C THR A 328 20.42 6.59 -19.95
N ALA A 329 19.62 7.65 -20.14
CA ALA A 329 18.84 7.84 -21.35
C ALA A 329 19.72 7.99 -22.60
N LYS A 330 20.86 8.69 -22.52
CA LYS A 330 21.82 8.82 -23.63
C LYS A 330 22.44 7.47 -24.04
N GLN A 331 22.69 6.57 -23.09
CA GLN A 331 23.15 5.21 -23.38
C GLN A 331 22.09 4.41 -24.15
N ILE A 332 20.82 4.45 -23.73
CA ILE A 332 19.72 3.76 -24.44
C ILE A 332 19.52 4.37 -25.84
N TYR A 333 19.65 5.70 -25.99
CA TYR A 333 19.56 6.37 -27.29
C TYR A 333 20.68 5.93 -28.24
N GLY A 334 21.91 5.79 -27.72
CA GLY A 334 23.04 5.24 -28.47
C GLY A 334 22.80 3.80 -28.93
N ILE A 335 22.19 2.95 -28.08
CA ILE A 335 21.78 1.58 -28.44
C ILE A 335 20.70 1.58 -29.54
N ARG A 336 19.73 2.51 -29.47
CA ARG A 336 18.61 2.59 -30.43
C ARG A 336 18.99 3.17 -31.79
N PHE A 337 19.86 4.19 -31.83
CA PHE A 337 20.11 5.00 -33.03
C PHE A 337 21.57 5.02 -33.50
N GLY A 338 22.51 4.39 -32.77
CA GLY A 338 23.93 4.32 -33.14
C GLY A 338 24.71 5.64 -33.11
N LYS A 339 24.08 6.75 -32.67
CA LYS A 339 24.64 8.11 -32.70
C LYS A 339 24.15 8.95 -31.51
N PRO A 340 24.87 10.03 -31.14
CA PRO A 340 24.41 10.97 -30.11
C PRO A 340 23.42 12.03 -30.63
N ASP A 341 23.48 12.34 -31.93
CA ASP A 341 22.78 13.50 -32.51
C ASP A 341 21.27 13.29 -32.59
N GLY A 342 20.52 14.26 -32.04
CA GLY A 342 19.06 14.25 -31.97
C GLY A 342 18.48 13.84 -30.62
N PHE A 343 19.31 13.44 -29.64
CA PHE A 343 18.87 13.01 -28.31
C PHE A 343 17.93 14.00 -27.62
N ASP A 344 18.30 15.28 -27.49
CA ASP A 344 17.53 16.25 -26.71
C ASP A 344 16.14 16.52 -27.34
N ALA A 345 16.08 16.54 -28.68
CA ALA A 345 14.82 16.64 -29.42
C ALA A 345 13.95 15.39 -29.23
N TYR A 346 14.54 14.19 -29.31
CA TYR A 346 13.82 12.93 -29.09
C TYR A 346 13.24 12.85 -27.67
N ILE A 347 14.00 13.23 -26.63
CA ILE A 347 13.53 13.25 -25.24
C ILE A 347 12.39 14.27 -25.05
N ALA A 348 12.48 15.45 -25.66
CA ALA A 348 11.42 16.45 -25.62
C ALA A 348 10.11 15.92 -26.25
N THR A 349 10.19 15.26 -27.41
CA THR A 349 9.05 14.61 -28.06
C THR A 349 8.52 13.43 -27.26
N ALA A 350 9.38 12.55 -26.75
CA ALA A 350 9.00 11.34 -26.02
C ALA A 350 8.29 11.64 -24.69
N ASN A 351 8.65 12.73 -24.01
CA ASN A 351 7.92 13.24 -22.84
C ASN A 351 6.51 13.76 -23.18
N GLY A 352 6.23 14.05 -24.45
CA GLY A 352 4.87 14.40 -24.92
C GLY A 352 3.96 13.19 -25.18
N VAL A 353 4.47 11.97 -25.11
CA VAL A 353 3.74 10.73 -25.43
C VAL A 353 3.52 9.93 -24.15
N ALA A 354 2.25 9.68 -23.77
CA ALA A 354 1.93 8.96 -22.54
C ALA A 354 2.59 7.57 -22.46
N VAL A 355 3.09 7.22 -21.26
CA VAL A 355 3.83 5.96 -21.03
C VAL A 355 3.01 4.74 -21.43
N PRO A 356 3.52 3.86 -22.31
CA PRO A 356 2.83 2.63 -22.68
C PRO A 356 2.60 1.69 -21.49
N ASN A 357 1.37 1.19 -21.35
CA ASN A 357 1.00 0.18 -20.35
C ASN A 357 1.94 -1.05 -20.49
N PRO A 358 2.62 -1.49 -19.41
CA PRO A 358 3.55 -2.63 -19.47
C PRO A 358 2.90 -3.97 -19.76
N ALA A 359 1.56 -4.07 -19.71
CA ALA A 359 0.81 -5.25 -20.12
C ALA A 359 0.57 -5.34 -21.64
N THR A 360 0.78 -4.28 -22.43
CA THR A 360 0.68 -4.35 -23.89
C THR A 360 1.97 -4.88 -24.50
N ALA A 361 1.86 -5.68 -25.57
CA ALA A 361 3.02 -6.22 -26.27
C ALA A 361 3.95 -5.10 -26.79
N ILE A 362 5.25 -5.36 -26.78
CA ILE A 362 6.24 -4.45 -27.38
C ILE A 362 6.18 -4.66 -28.90
N GLU A 363 5.92 -3.59 -29.63
CA GLU A 363 5.90 -3.61 -31.10
C GLU A 363 7.35 -3.52 -31.64
N PRO A 364 7.72 -4.30 -32.67
CA PRO A 364 9.05 -4.21 -33.27
C PRO A 364 9.19 -2.95 -34.13
N VAL A 365 10.23 -2.17 -33.90
CA VAL A 365 10.53 -0.96 -34.69
C VAL A 365 11.70 -1.26 -35.63
N ILE A 366 11.37 -1.63 -36.87
CA ILE A 366 12.35 -1.87 -37.94
C ILE A 366 12.59 -0.56 -38.68
N ASP A 367 13.82 -0.05 -38.63
CA ASP A 367 14.23 1.11 -39.42
C ASP A 367 14.33 0.74 -40.91
N PRO A 368 14.02 1.66 -41.85
CA PRO A 368 14.18 1.39 -43.28
C PRO A 368 15.65 1.18 -43.64
N ASP A 369 15.92 0.21 -44.53
CA ASP A 369 17.25 0.00 -45.07
C ASP A 369 17.76 1.25 -45.78
N THR A 370 18.91 1.77 -45.35
CA THR A 370 19.54 2.98 -45.92
C THR A 370 20.16 2.73 -47.30
N SER A 371 20.11 1.50 -47.82
CA SER A 371 20.48 1.13 -49.19
C SER A 371 19.29 1.19 -50.15
N ALA A 372 18.61 2.33 -50.18
CA ALA A 372 17.74 2.73 -51.29
C ALA A 372 18.41 3.90 -52.03
N GLU A 373 19.13 3.60 -53.11
CA GLU A 373 19.56 4.64 -54.06
C GLU A 373 18.31 5.19 -54.75
N THR A 374 17.86 6.37 -54.30
CA THR A 374 16.79 7.12 -54.99
C THR A 374 17.23 7.38 -56.43
N PRO A 375 16.51 6.89 -57.46
CA PRO A 375 16.87 7.16 -58.84
C PRO A 375 16.89 8.67 -59.10
N ALA A 376 17.99 9.17 -59.64
CA ALA A 376 18.19 10.60 -59.84
C ALA A 376 17.13 11.18 -60.80
N ALA A 377 16.30 12.09 -60.30
CA ALA A 377 15.27 12.73 -61.10
C ALA A 377 15.90 13.66 -62.15
N THR A 378 15.76 13.32 -63.42
CA THR A 378 16.27 14.13 -64.54
C THR A 378 15.56 15.49 -64.60
N PRO A 379 16.28 16.62 -64.70
CA PRO A 379 15.66 17.95 -64.64
C PRO A 379 15.06 18.40 -65.98
N THR A 380 13.77 18.72 -65.99
CA THR A 380 13.13 19.55 -67.02
C THR A 380 12.90 20.95 -66.48
N GLY A 381 13.53 21.97 -67.07
CA GLY A 381 13.56 23.33 -66.53
C GLY A 381 12.70 24.38 -67.25
N THR A 382 12.86 25.63 -66.81
CA THR A 382 12.46 26.88 -67.48
C THR A 382 10.98 27.32 -67.43
N LYS A 383 10.64 27.87 -66.27
CA LYS A 383 9.69 28.98 -66.00
C LYS A 383 9.70 30.09 -67.09
N PRO A 384 8.60 30.85 -67.28
CA PRO A 384 8.65 32.28 -66.90
C PRO A 384 7.49 32.77 -66.01
N ALA A 385 7.67 33.95 -65.41
CA ALA A 385 6.66 34.79 -64.73
C ALA A 385 7.01 36.27 -65.05
N ALA A 386 6.24 37.32 -64.72
CA ALA A 386 5.02 37.48 -63.90
C ALA A 386 4.08 38.53 -64.59
N ALA A 387 3.33 39.49 -64.02
CA ALA A 387 3.21 40.05 -62.66
C ALA A 387 1.88 40.84 -62.44
N THR A 388 1.56 41.08 -61.16
CA THR A 388 0.83 42.25 -60.58
C THR A 388 -0.39 42.89 -61.26
N THR A 389 -1.45 43.05 -60.46
CA THR A 389 -2.00 44.39 -60.10
C THR A 389 -2.37 44.44 -58.61
N THR A 390 -2.62 45.63 -58.06
CA THR A 390 -2.69 45.93 -56.62
C THR A 390 -3.91 46.83 -56.32
N GLN A 391 -4.64 46.64 -55.21
CA GLN A 391 -5.30 47.76 -54.48
C GLN A 391 -5.88 47.41 -53.09
N LYS A 392 -6.26 48.48 -52.35
CA LYS A 392 -6.68 48.59 -50.93
C LYS A 392 -7.21 50.04 -50.71
N PRO A 393 -7.85 50.46 -49.59
CA PRO A 393 -8.96 49.92 -48.76
C PRO A 393 -10.33 50.65 -49.00
N GLY A 394 -11.41 50.28 -48.29
CA GLY A 394 -12.72 50.99 -48.37
C GLY A 394 -13.65 50.85 -47.13
N THR A 395 -13.79 51.94 -46.38
CA THR A 395 -14.43 52.17 -45.07
C THR A 395 -15.97 51.96 -44.91
N ALA A 396 -16.37 51.23 -43.85
CA ALA A 396 -17.53 51.35 -42.92
C ALA A 396 -19.00 51.67 -43.34
N ALA A 397 -19.95 51.05 -42.61
CA ALA A 397 -21.30 51.59 -42.37
C ALA A 397 -21.89 51.15 -40.98
N LYS A 398 -22.81 51.97 -40.45
CA LYS A 398 -23.31 52.06 -39.06
C LYS A 398 -23.97 50.82 -38.42
N ALA A 399 -23.58 50.59 -37.17
CA ALA A 399 -24.37 50.46 -35.94
C ALA A 399 -25.92 50.47 -35.98
N GLY A 400 -26.51 49.63 -35.11
CA GLY A 400 -27.84 49.80 -34.51
C GLY A 400 -27.79 49.37 -33.03
N THR A 401 -28.39 50.15 -32.13
CA THR A 401 -28.24 49.99 -30.67
C THR A 401 -29.58 49.71 -30.01
N GLU A 402 -29.67 48.69 -29.15
CA GLU A 402 -30.61 48.71 -28.03
C GLU A 402 -30.06 47.93 -26.83
N ALA A 403 -30.61 48.15 -25.63
CA ALA A 403 -30.01 47.73 -24.38
C ALA A 403 -31.02 47.20 -23.36
N ALA A 404 -30.63 46.14 -22.63
CA ALA A 404 -31.35 45.65 -21.45
C ALA A 404 -30.37 45.40 -20.29
N LYS A 405 -30.67 45.95 -19.11
CA LYS A 405 -29.91 45.73 -17.86
C LYS A 405 -30.67 44.81 -16.92
N SER A 406 -30.03 43.73 -16.45
CA SER A 406 -30.30 43.12 -15.13
C SER A 406 -29.05 42.33 -14.70
N LYS A 407 -28.25 42.76 -13.73
CA LYS A 407 -28.43 42.77 -12.25
C LYS A 407 -28.48 41.36 -11.59
N GLY A 408 -27.27 40.86 -11.26
CA GLY A 408 -27.01 40.10 -10.02
C GLY A 408 -27.43 38.61 -10.00
N THR A 409 -27.12 37.83 -8.94
CA THR A 409 -26.29 38.10 -7.75
C THR A 409 -25.80 36.77 -7.12
N ARG A 410 -24.50 36.65 -6.77
CA ARG A 410 -23.91 35.59 -5.91
C ARG A 410 -24.03 34.13 -6.44
N GLN A 411 -23.30 33.15 -5.92
CA GLN A 411 -22.24 33.18 -4.88
C GLN A 411 -20.84 33.07 -5.49
#